data_AF-A0A8T7AZU5-F1
#
_entry.id   AF-A0A8T7AZU5-F1
#
_cell.length_a   1.000
_cell.length_b   1.000
_cell.length_c   1.000
_cell.angle_alpha   90.00
_cell.angle_beta   90.00
_cell.angle_gamma   90.00
#
_symmetry.space_group_name_H-M   'P 1'
#
loop_
_entity.id
_entity.type
_entity.pdbx_description
1 polymer ?
#
loop_
_entity_poly.entity_id
_entity_poly.type
_entity_poly.pdbx_seq_one_letter_code
_entity_poly.pdbx_strand_id
1 'polypeptide(L)'
;MLRRSILTCFAVFALGSAAQAAPLNLVLQDSPDIISSFIDVSYDAATDSLSASGFALDINYTDTDQAAIAGGLFQLDAVIDSAGNLLGGALTISGTVAELGYNSGTLLTGTLDQFGAGAGDPLEFIFTVTGGDAAALYGGFGGIILAQTGYSGSFNSDFDNLISGIPGTGTGVADVAAVPIPAAAWLLLSAILSLGAMRRQR
;
A
#
# COMPACT_ATOMS: atom_id res chain seq x y z
N MET A 1 14.95 -36.51 57.63
CA MET A 1 14.79 -35.19 56.94
C MET A 1 15.66 -35.18 55.70
N LEU A 2 15.09 -35.25 54.50
CA LEU A 2 15.84 -35.07 53.25
C LEU A 2 14.88 -34.49 52.20
N ARG A 3 14.92 -33.17 52.00
CA ARG A 3 14.18 -32.48 50.93
C ARG A 3 15.00 -32.57 49.64
N ARG A 4 14.48 -33.27 48.62
CA ARG A 4 15.05 -33.29 47.27
C ARG A 4 14.28 -32.30 46.41
N SER A 5 14.87 -31.13 46.17
CA SER A 5 14.37 -30.17 45.20
C SER A 5 14.84 -30.60 43.80
N ILE A 6 13.90 -30.96 42.92
CA ILE A 6 14.18 -31.21 41.50
C ILE A 6 13.87 -29.90 40.76
N LEU A 7 14.92 -29.24 40.27
CA LEU A 7 14.83 -28.07 39.42
C LEU A 7 14.69 -28.55 37.97
N THR A 8 13.50 -28.43 37.38
CA THR A 8 13.28 -28.77 35.97
C THR A 8 13.56 -27.52 35.13
N CYS A 9 14.73 -27.47 34.47
CA CYS A 9 14.99 -26.52 33.39
C CYS A 9 14.21 -26.97 32.14
N PHE A 10 13.11 -26.30 31.83
CA PHE A 10 12.52 -26.35 30.49
C PHE A 10 13.25 -25.35 29.61
N ALA A 11 14.15 -25.83 28.76
CA ALA A 11 14.69 -25.06 27.65
C ALA A 11 13.60 -24.90 26.59
N VAL A 12 13.04 -23.70 26.48
CA VAL A 12 12.16 -23.34 25.36
C VAL A 12 13.05 -23.10 24.14
N PHE A 13 13.06 -24.04 23.21
CA PHE A 13 13.59 -23.80 21.87
C PHE A 13 12.63 -22.86 21.14
N ALA A 14 12.95 -21.56 21.11
CA ALA A 14 12.33 -20.64 20.19
C ALA A 14 12.84 -20.96 18.78
N LEU A 15 12.09 -21.79 18.04
CA LEU A 15 12.21 -21.84 16.59
C LEU A 15 11.76 -20.46 16.08
N GLY A 16 12.69 -19.66 15.58
CA GLY A 16 12.37 -18.39 14.93
C GLY A 16 11.57 -18.67 13.67
N SER A 17 10.25 -18.54 13.73
CA SER A 17 9.44 -18.32 12.53
C SER A 17 9.84 -16.96 11.98
N ALA A 18 10.37 -16.90 10.75
CA ALA A 18 10.41 -15.65 10.01
C ALA A 18 8.96 -15.17 9.90
N ALA A 19 8.62 -14.08 10.60
CA ALA A 19 7.37 -13.38 10.35
C ALA A 19 7.51 -12.81 8.93
N GLN A 20 6.61 -13.19 8.04
CA GLN A 20 6.44 -12.53 6.75
C GLN A 20 5.28 -11.55 6.91
N ALA A 21 5.30 -10.45 6.15
CA ALA A 21 4.15 -9.57 6.04
C ALA A 21 2.91 -10.41 5.69
N ALA A 22 1.77 -10.12 6.30
CA ALA A 22 0.50 -10.69 5.88
C ALA A 22 -0.13 -9.77 4.82
N PRO A 23 -0.90 -10.30 3.86
CA PRO A 23 -1.61 -9.45 2.92
C PRO A 23 -2.63 -8.59 3.68
N LEU A 24 -2.79 -7.34 3.24
CA LEU A 24 -3.84 -6.45 3.73
C LEU A 24 -5.22 -6.90 3.23
N ASN A 25 -5.27 -7.62 2.10
CA ASN A 25 -6.50 -8.00 1.40
C ASN A 25 -7.34 -6.76 1.08
N LEU A 26 -6.70 -5.78 0.43
CA LEU A 26 -7.34 -4.53 0.08
C LEU A 26 -8.51 -4.79 -0.87
N VAL A 27 -9.63 -4.14 -0.56
CA VAL A 27 -10.74 -3.97 -1.48
C VAL A 27 -10.72 -2.51 -1.87
N LEU A 28 -10.33 -2.22 -3.10
CA LEU A 28 -10.32 -0.87 -3.65
C LEU A 28 -11.72 -0.47 -4.10
N GLN A 29 -12.03 0.83 -4.05
CA GLN A 29 -13.21 1.36 -4.73
C GLN A 29 -12.96 1.42 -6.24
N ASP A 30 -14.03 1.27 -7.04
CA ASP A 30 -13.94 1.37 -8.50
C ASP A 30 -13.59 2.80 -8.95
N SER A 31 -13.91 3.81 -8.14
CA SER A 31 -13.54 5.21 -8.35
C SER A 31 -13.33 5.96 -7.01
N PRO A 32 -12.40 6.93 -6.93
CA PRO A 32 -11.37 7.21 -7.95
C PRO A 32 -10.31 6.11 -8.00
N ASP A 33 -9.76 5.87 -9.19
CA ASP A 33 -8.68 4.91 -9.44
C ASP A 33 -7.70 5.45 -10.48
N ILE A 34 -6.41 5.50 -10.16
CA ILE A 34 -5.33 5.81 -11.11
C ILE A 34 -4.67 4.51 -11.52
N ILE A 35 -4.81 4.19 -12.81
CA ILE A 35 -4.26 2.98 -13.41
C ILE A 35 -2.86 3.28 -13.94
N SER A 36 -1.89 2.48 -13.50
CA SER A 36 -0.47 2.63 -13.85
C SER A 36 0.10 1.34 -14.44
N SER A 37 1.06 1.46 -15.35
CA SER A 37 1.68 0.31 -16.05
C SER A 37 3.11 0.59 -16.47
N PHE A 38 3.77 -0.46 -16.98
CA PHE A 38 5.20 -0.48 -17.34
C PHE A 38 6.06 -0.04 -16.15
N ILE A 39 5.72 -0.56 -14.97
CA ILE A 39 6.40 -0.22 -13.73
C ILE A 39 7.59 -1.16 -13.56
N ASP A 40 8.78 -0.57 -13.52
CA ASP A 40 9.98 -1.20 -12.99
C ASP A 40 9.85 -1.29 -11.48
N VAL A 41 9.96 -2.48 -10.92
CA VAL A 41 10.00 -2.73 -9.48
C VAL A 41 11.33 -3.37 -9.13
N SER A 42 11.99 -2.85 -8.10
CA SER A 42 13.22 -3.43 -7.56
C SER A 42 13.25 -3.30 -6.04
N TYR A 43 13.79 -4.32 -5.39
CA TYR A 43 14.06 -4.34 -3.97
C TYR A 43 15.51 -4.72 -3.73
N ASP A 44 16.18 -3.94 -2.89
CA ASP A 44 17.54 -4.19 -2.41
C ASP A 44 17.50 -4.58 -0.93
N ALA A 45 17.81 -5.85 -0.65
CA ALA A 45 17.78 -6.41 0.71
C ALA A 45 18.92 -5.90 1.60
N ALA A 46 19.97 -5.30 1.02
CA ALA A 46 21.06 -4.70 1.81
C ALA A 46 20.67 -3.34 2.39
N THR A 47 19.73 -2.64 1.73
CA THR A 47 19.27 -1.30 2.13
C THR A 47 17.80 -1.26 2.57
N ASP A 48 17.12 -2.41 2.58
CA ASP A 48 15.69 -2.54 2.85
C ASP A 48 14.84 -1.65 1.92
N SER A 49 15.32 -1.35 0.70
CA SER A 49 14.73 -0.34 -0.18
C SER A 49 13.96 -0.98 -1.32
N LEU A 50 12.64 -0.72 -1.39
CA LEU A 50 11.78 -1.00 -2.53
C LEU A 50 11.57 0.29 -3.33
N SER A 51 11.79 0.22 -4.65
CA SER A 51 11.42 1.29 -5.58
C SER A 51 10.53 0.73 -6.68
N ALA A 52 9.49 1.48 -7.04
CA ALA A 52 8.60 1.18 -8.13
C ALA A 52 8.38 2.45 -8.97
N SER A 53 8.78 2.41 -10.24
CA SER A 53 8.71 3.57 -11.15
C SER A 53 8.17 3.19 -12.52
N GLY A 54 7.24 3.96 -13.05
CA GLY A 54 6.59 3.69 -14.33
C GLY A 54 5.69 4.83 -14.78
N PHE A 55 4.62 4.51 -15.51
CA PHE A 55 3.70 5.50 -16.04
C PHE A 55 2.33 5.41 -15.39
N ALA A 56 1.79 6.56 -14.98
CA ALA A 56 0.38 6.71 -14.67
C ALA A 56 -0.35 7.03 -15.97
N LEU A 57 -1.30 6.18 -16.36
CA LEU A 57 -1.88 6.22 -17.71
C LEU A 57 -3.21 6.96 -17.73
N ASP A 58 -4.10 6.59 -16.81
CA ASP A 58 -5.46 7.07 -16.79
C ASP A 58 -5.95 7.24 -15.35
N ILE A 59 -6.93 8.12 -15.16
CA ILE A 59 -7.69 8.23 -13.93
C ILE A 59 -9.17 7.97 -14.21
N ASN A 60 -9.74 6.98 -13.53
CA ASN A 60 -11.17 6.80 -13.38
C ASN A 60 -11.60 7.69 -12.20
N TYR A 61 -12.42 8.70 -12.46
CA TYR A 61 -12.80 9.68 -11.42
C TYR A 61 -14.28 9.60 -11.03
N THR A 62 -15.07 8.81 -11.78
CA THR A 62 -16.40 8.32 -11.42
C THR A 62 -16.55 6.88 -11.92
N ASP A 63 -17.66 6.21 -11.61
CA ASP A 63 -17.93 4.84 -12.07
C ASP A 63 -18.03 4.69 -13.60
N THR A 64 -18.17 5.80 -14.33
CA THR A 64 -18.33 5.79 -15.80
C THR A 64 -17.33 6.67 -16.53
N ASP A 65 -16.63 7.56 -15.84
CA ASP A 65 -15.79 8.58 -16.46
C ASP A 65 -14.30 8.31 -16.20
N GLN A 66 -13.55 8.33 -17.28
CA GLN A 66 -12.11 8.11 -17.32
C GLN A 66 -11.44 9.23 -18.13
N ALA A 67 -10.27 9.67 -17.71
CA ALA A 67 -9.45 10.61 -18.46
C ALA A 67 -7.99 10.17 -18.50
N ALA A 68 -7.36 10.38 -19.66
CA ALA A 68 -5.94 10.12 -19.84
C ALA A 68 -5.09 11.12 -19.06
N ILE A 69 -4.01 10.62 -18.46
CA ILE A 69 -3.02 11.42 -17.76
C ILE A 69 -1.90 11.78 -18.74
N ALA A 70 -1.80 13.07 -19.07
CA ALA A 70 -0.72 13.56 -19.93
C ALA A 70 0.59 13.66 -19.14
N GLY A 71 1.63 12.97 -19.64
CA GLY A 71 2.96 12.98 -19.02
C GLY A 71 3.00 12.32 -17.64
N GLY A 72 2.10 11.37 -17.38
CA GLY A 72 1.94 10.76 -16.07
C GLY A 72 3.11 9.86 -15.68
N LEU A 73 3.65 10.07 -14.49
CA LEU A 73 4.64 9.19 -13.89
C LEU A 73 4.10 8.62 -12.59
N PHE A 74 4.33 7.33 -12.39
CA PHE A 74 4.10 6.65 -11.13
C PHE A 74 5.45 6.46 -10.43
N GLN A 75 5.54 6.88 -9.18
CA GLN A 75 6.71 6.64 -8.34
C GLN A 75 6.30 6.26 -6.91
N LEU A 76 6.76 5.12 -6.44
CA LEU A 76 6.64 4.67 -5.07
C LEU A 76 8.02 4.26 -4.56
N ASP A 77 8.40 4.81 -3.42
CA ASP A 77 9.63 4.45 -2.71
C ASP A 77 9.25 4.03 -1.28
N ALA A 78 9.69 2.85 -0.86
CA ALA A 78 9.38 2.29 0.45
C ALA A 78 10.62 1.67 1.09
N VAL A 79 10.67 1.73 2.41
CA VAL A 79 11.66 1.02 3.23
C VAL A 79 10.93 -0.13 3.94
N ILE A 80 11.25 -1.36 3.58
CA ILE A 80 10.63 -2.59 4.07
C ILE A 80 11.73 -3.50 4.59
N ASP A 81 11.72 -3.81 5.89
CA ASP A 81 12.76 -4.66 6.46
C ASP A 81 12.66 -6.13 6.00
N SER A 82 13.71 -6.91 6.27
CA SER A 82 13.74 -8.36 5.99
C SER A 82 12.59 -9.18 6.60
N ALA A 83 11.89 -8.67 7.61
CA ALA A 83 10.70 -9.29 8.21
C ALA A 83 9.38 -8.83 7.55
N GLY A 84 9.46 -7.96 6.53
CA GLY A 84 8.31 -7.42 5.83
C GLY A 84 7.61 -6.28 6.58
N ASN A 85 8.28 -5.61 7.53
CA ASN A 85 7.70 -4.44 8.19
C ASN A 85 8.02 -3.17 7.38
N LEU A 86 7.00 -2.37 7.11
CA LEU A 86 7.17 -1.03 6.56
C LEU A 86 7.77 -0.10 7.62
N LEU A 87 8.92 0.49 7.30
CA LEU A 87 9.60 1.50 8.11
C LEU A 87 9.28 2.93 7.64
N GLY A 88 8.83 3.09 6.39
CA GLY A 88 8.36 4.35 5.83
C GLY A 88 8.36 4.33 4.31
N GLY A 89 7.85 5.38 3.69
CA GLY A 89 7.86 5.53 2.24
C GLY A 89 6.90 6.60 1.75
N ALA A 90 6.89 6.82 0.44
CA ALA A 90 6.01 7.78 -0.21
C ALA A 90 5.52 7.30 -1.59
N LEU A 91 4.35 7.80 -1.97
CA LEU A 91 3.80 7.74 -3.31
C LEU A 91 3.84 9.15 -3.92
N THR A 92 4.24 9.25 -5.18
CA THR A 92 4.08 10.43 -6.02
C THR A 92 3.55 10.01 -7.38
N ILE A 93 2.44 10.62 -7.80
CA ILE A 93 1.88 10.52 -9.14
C ILE A 93 1.90 11.92 -9.75
N SER A 94 2.66 12.08 -10.83
CA SER A 94 2.74 13.33 -11.58
C SER A 94 1.91 13.26 -12.86
N GLY A 95 1.80 14.40 -13.54
CA GLY A 95 1.07 14.53 -14.80
C GLY A 95 -0.03 15.58 -14.72
N THR A 96 -0.79 15.68 -15.81
CA THR A 96 -1.93 16.60 -15.91
C THR A 96 -3.15 15.92 -16.52
N VAL A 97 -4.34 16.39 -16.14
CA VAL A 97 -5.63 15.94 -16.67
C VAL A 97 -6.44 17.18 -17.01
N ALA A 98 -6.33 17.61 -18.27
CA ALA A 98 -6.87 18.91 -18.71
C ALA A 98 -8.40 19.01 -18.52
N GLU A 99 -9.12 17.92 -18.75
CA GLU A 99 -10.59 17.86 -18.62
C GLU A 99 -11.07 18.13 -17.18
N LEU A 100 -10.29 17.70 -16.19
CA LEU A 100 -10.57 17.93 -14.77
C LEU A 100 -9.96 19.23 -14.24
N GLY A 101 -9.25 19.98 -15.09
CA GLY A 101 -8.52 21.17 -14.67
C GLY A 101 -7.25 20.89 -13.84
N TYR A 102 -6.77 19.65 -13.81
CA TYR A 102 -5.57 19.25 -13.07
C TYR A 102 -4.32 19.61 -13.86
N ASN A 103 -3.66 20.70 -13.47
CA ASN A 103 -2.59 21.35 -14.25
C ASN A 103 -1.35 21.71 -13.41
N SER A 104 -1.28 21.31 -12.13
CA SER A 104 -0.14 21.58 -11.26
C SER A 104 1.12 20.79 -11.63
N GLY A 105 0.96 19.71 -12.40
CA GLY A 105 2.00 18.72 -12.68
C GLY A 105 2.11 17.62 -11.62
N THR A 106 1.34 17.71 -10.53
CA THR A 106 1.27 16.70 -9.46
C THR A 106 -0.19 16.30 -9.24
N LEU A 107 -0.52 15.04 -9.53
CA LEU A 107 -1.88 14.53 -9.36
C LEU A 107 -2.12 14.06 -7.94
N LEU A 108 -1.20 13.28 -7.38
CA LEU A 108 -1.39 12.68 -6.06
C LEU A 108 -0.05 12.47 -5.36
N THR A 109 0.03 12.84 -4.08
CA THR A 109 1.14 12.47 -3.21
C THR A 109 0.61 11.83 -1.94
N GLY A 110 1.41 10.94 -1.35
CA GLY A 110 1.04 10.28 -0.11
C GLY A 110 2.23 9.74 0.67
N THR A 111 2.04 9.55 1.97
CA THR A 111 2.99 8.86 2.88
C THR A 111 2.47 7.45 3.14
N LEU A 112 3.33 6.44 2.97
CA LEU A 112 2.93 5.05 3.19
C LEU A 112 2.80 4.76 4.69
N ASP A 113 1.65 4.24 5.10
CA ASP A 113 1.31 3.98 6.52
C ASP A 113 1.25 2.49 6.84
N GLN A 114 0.79 1.67 5.90
CA GLN A 114 0.71 0.22 6.06
C GLN A 114 1.18 -0.48 4.80
N PHE A 115 1.66 -1.70 5.01
CA PHE A 115 2.13 -2.58 3.97
C PHE A 115 1.69 -4.00 4.29
N GLY A 116 1.35 -4.75 3.24
CA GLY A 116 1.15 -6.17 3.31
C GLY A 116 1.61 -6.83 2.02
N ALA A 117 2.06 -8.07 2.15
CA ALA A 117 2.38 -8.92 1.02
C ALA A 117 1.88 -10.33 1.33
N GLY A 118 1.47 -11.06 0.30
CA GLY A 118 1.13 -12.47 0.45
C GLY A 118 2.38 -13.36 0.49
N ALA A 119 2.18 -14.65 0.26
CA ALA A 119 3.28 -15.58 -0.05
C ALA A 119 3.93 -15.32 -1.43
N GLY A 120 3.57 -14.21 -2.08
CA GLY A 120 3.96 -13.77 -3.41
C GLY A 120 3.29 -12.44 -3.71
N ASP A 121 3.11 -12.15 -4.99
CA ASP A 121 2.44 -10.95 -5.52
C ASP A 121 0.91 -10.97 -5.27
N PRO A 122 0.22 -9.84 -5.04
CA PRO A 122 0.70 -8.44 -5.10
C PRO A 122 1.30 -7.90 -3.80
N LEU A 123 1.97 -6.75 -3.92
CA LEU A 123 2.33 -5.88 -2.81
C LEU A 123 1.22 -4.85 -2.58
N GLU A 124 0.75 -4.74 -1.34
CA GLU A 124 -0.39 -3.89 -0.97
C GLU A 124 0.07 -2.78 -0.01
N PHE A 125 -0.35 -1.55 -0.26
CA PHE A 125 -0.03 -0.41 0.60
C PHE A 125 -1.29 0.41 0.95
N ILE A 126 -1.31 0.97 2.16
CA ILE A 126 -2.20 2.08 2.52
C ILE A 126 -1.35 3.32 2.69
N PHE A 127 -1.82 4.44 2.19
CA PHE A 127 -1.15 5.73 2.32
C PHE A 127 -2.10 6.82 2.76
N THR A 128 -1.57 7.78 3.53
CA THR A 128 -2.22 9.04 3.84
C THR A 128 -1.97 10.01 2.70
N VAL A 129 -3.04 10.60 2.16
CA VAL A 129 -2.96 11.60 1.09
C VAL A 129 -2.32 12.88 1.63
N THR A 130 -1.31 13.41 0.94
CA THR A 130 -0.58 14.62 1.36
C THR A 130 -0.75 15.81 0.40
N GLY A 131 -1.23 15.59 -0.83
CA GLY A 131 -1.42 16.66 -1.80
C GLY A 131 -1.63 16.19 -3.23
N GLY A 132 -1.62 17.15 -4.16
CA GLY A 132 -1.88 16.97 -5.59
C GLY A 132 -3.29 17.39 -6.01
N ASP A 133 -3.48 17.60 -7.31
CA ASP A 133 -4.76 18.07 -7.87
C ASP A 133 -5.91 17.05 -7.67
N ALA A 134 -5.58 15.75 -7.70
CA ALA A 134 -6.54 14.67 -7.51
C ALA A 134 -6.75 14.29 -6.02
N ALA A 135 -6.03 14.92 -5.08
CA ALA A 135 -6.08 14.56 -3.65
C ALA A 135 -7.49 14.54 -3.07
N ALA A 136 -8.33 15.50 -3.47
CA ALA A 136 -9.70 15.62 -2.99
C ALA A 136 -10.58 14.41 -3.38
N LEU A 137 -10.26 13.70 -4.47
CA LEU A 137 -11.00 12.51 -4.89
C LEU A 137 -10.77 11.35 -3.91
N TYR A 138 -9.57 11.21 -3.36
CA TYR A 138 -9.17 10.11 -2.48
C TYR A 138 -9.56 10.36 -1.01
N GLY A 139 -9.94 11.59 -0.66
CA GLY A 139 -10.21 11.96 0.72
C GLY A 139 -8.93 11.97 1.56
N GLY A 140 -8.91 11.21 2.66
CA GLY A 140 -7.79 11.20 3.62
C GLY A 140 -6.74 10.12 3.37
N PHE A 141 -7.12 9.01 2.74
CA PHE A 141 -6.26 7.84 2.55
C PHE A 141 -6.63 7.09 1.27
N GLY A 142 -5.63 6.46 0.66
CA GLY A 142 -5.80 5.59 -0.49
C GLY A 142 -5.10 4.25 -0.27
N GLY A 143 -5.34 3.35 -1.21
CA GLY A 143 -4.75 2.02 -1.28
C GLY A 143 -4.01 1.85 -2.60
N ILE A 144 -2.98 1.03 -2.57
CA ILE A 144 -2.18 0.66 -3.75
C ILE A 144 -2.15 -0.85 -3.81
N ILE A 145 -2.51 -1.42 -4.95
CA ILE A 145 -2.23 -2.81 -5.27
C ILE A 145 -1.21 -2.81 -6.41
N LEU A 146 0.04 -3.15 -6.09
CA LEU A 146 1.14 -3.23 -7.04
C LEU A 146 1.41 -4.70 -7.37
N ALA A 147 1.23 -5.05 -8.64
CA ALA A 147 1.37 -6.42 -9.14
C ALA A 147 2.49 -6.52 -10.19
N GLN A 148 2.88 -7.76 -10.51
CA GLN A 148 4.00 -8.14 -11.34
C GLN A 148 5.33 -7.55 -10.84
N THR A 149 5.53 -7.60 -9.53
CA THR A 149 6.65 -6.97 -8.81
C THR A 149 7.96 -7.75 -8.86
N GLY A 150 7.91 -9.04 -9.22
CA GLY A 150 9.04 -9.95 -9.03
C GLY A 150 9.16 -10.51 -7.60
N TYR A 151 8.30 -10.06 -6.67
CA TYR A 151 8.29 -10.55 -5.30
C TYR A 151 7.86 -12.03 -5.24
N SER A 152 8.65 -12.84 -4.55
CA SER A 152 8.47 -14.29 -4.43
C SER A 152 8.14 -14.76 -3.01
N GLY A 153 7.74 -13.85 -2.12
CA GLY A 153 7.35 -14.17 -0.74
C GLY A 153 8.44 -13.96 0.31
N SER A 154 9.55 -13.27 -0.01
CA SER A 154 10.62 -13.00 0.96
C SER A 154 11.35 -11.69 0.67
N PHE A 155 11.65 -10.93 1.73
CA PHE A 155 12.46 -9.70 1.71
C PHE A 155 13.92 -9.94 2.15
N ASN A 156 14.35 -11.20 2.24
CA ASN A 156 15.73 -11.58 2.62
C ASN A 156 16.73 -11.56 1.45
N SER A 157 16.25 -11.28 0.23
CA SER A 157 17.06 -11.26 -0.98
C SER A 157 16.52 -10.21 -1.95
N ASP A 158 17.41 -9.68 -2.78
CA ASP A 158 17.05 -8.77 -3.85
C ASP A 158 16.04 -9.43 -4.79
N PHE A 159 15.14 -8.62 -5.34
CA PHE A 159 14.26 -9.04 -6.42
C PHE A 159 13.95 -7.84 -7.32
N ASP A 160 13.62 -8.14 -8.57
CA ASP A 160 13.15 -7.16 -9.53
C ASP A 160 12.23 -7.84 -10.56
N ASN A 161 11.51 -7.03 -11.32
CA ASN A 161 10.68 -7.49 -12.44
C ASN A 161 11.30 -7.16 -13.82
N LEU A 162 12.59 -6.84 -13.87
CA LEU A 162 13.25 -6.36 -15.07
C LEU A 162 13.66 -7.54 -15.98
N ILE A 163 13.57 -7.32 -17.28
CA ILE A 163 14.06 -8.27 -18.27
C ILE A 163 15.58 -8.16 -18.32
N SER A 164 16.26 -9.19 -17.80
CA SER A 164 17.73 -9.23 -17.72
C SER A 164 18.35 -8.06 -16.95
N GLY A 165 17.64 -7.50 -15.96
CA GLY A 165 18.10 -6.38 -15.14
C GLY A 165 18.17 -5.04 -15.88
N ILE A 166 17.49 -4.90 -17.03
CA ILE A 166 17.51 -3.68 -17.85
C ILE A 166 16.41 -2.72 -17.37
N PRO A 167 16.72 -1.48 -16.97
CA PRO A 167 15.71 -0.48 -16.63
C PRO A 167 14.79 -0.14 -17.82
N GLY A 168 13.52 0.11 -17.53
CA GLY A 168 12.43 0.39 -18.47
C GLY A 168 11.82 -0.86 -19.10
N THR A 169 12.09 -2.04 -18.55
CA THR A 169 11.59 -3.32 -19.09
C THR A 169 10.62 -4.03 -18.14
N GLY A 170 10.37 -3.47 -16.96
CA GLY A 170 9.40 -3.98 -16.01
C GLY A 170 7.98 -3.97 -16.58
N THR A 171 7.20 -4.98 -16.23
CA THR A 171 5.78 -5.12 -16.63
C THR A 171 4.84 -4.89 -15.45
N GLY A 172 5.33 -4.27 -14.39
CA GLY A 172 4.56 -3.94 -13.20
C GLY A 172 3.32 -3.13 -13.54
N VAL A 173 2.24 -3.40 -12.83
CA VAL A 173 0.97 -2.66 -12.93
C VAL A 173 0.52 -2.27 -11.53
N ALA A 174 -0.12 -1.11 -11.41
CA ALA A 174 -0.66 -0.66 -10.14
C ALA A 174 -2.03 -0.02 -10.31
N ASP A 175 -2.92 -0.38 -9.39
CA ASP A 175 -4.17 0.33 -9.13
C ASP A 175 -3.96 1.19 -7.88
N VAL A 176 -4.32 2.47 -7.98
CA VAL A 176 -4.23 3.42 -6.88
C VAL A 176 -5.60 4.02 -6.68
N ALA A 177 -6.32 3.55 -5.67
CA ALA A 177 -7.72 3.91 -5.48
C ALA A 177 -8.06 4.26 -4.04
N ALA A 178 -9.23 4.84 -3.82
CA ALA A 178 -9.76 5.04 -2.48
C ALA A 178 -10.07 3.69 -1.80
N VAL A 179 -9.83 3.59 -0.49
CA VAL A 179 -10.18 2.39 0.29
C VAL A 179 -11.52 2.63 1.00
N PRO A 180 -12.50 1.72 0.91
CA PRO A 180 -13.75 1.85 1.64
C PRO A 180 -13.49 1.91 3.15
N ILE A 181 -14.09 2.89 3.83
CA ILE A 181 -14.16 2.89 5.29
C ILE A 181 -14.98 1.66 5.70
N PRO A 182 -14.49 0.76 6.56
CA PRO A 182 -15.25 -0.41 6.96
C PRO A 182 -16.64 -0.02 7.47
N ALA A 183 -17.70 -0.67 6.97
CA ALA A 183 -19.08 -0.41 7.38
C ALA A 183 -19.28 -0.52 8.91
N ALA A 184 -18.46 -1.32 9.58
CA ALA A 184 -18.42 -1.44 11.03
C ALA A 184 -18.06 -0.12 11.75
N ALA A 185 -17.25 0.75 11.15
CA ALA A 185 -16.92 2.06 11.73
C ALA A 185 -18.16 2.97 11.77
N TRP A 186 -18.98 2.92 10.72
CA TRP A 186 -20.27 3.62 10.68
C TRP A 186 -21.27 3.07 11.70
N LEU A 187 -21.31 1.74 11.86
CA LEU A 187 -22.14 1.10 12.88
C LEU A 187 -21.67 1.45 14.31
N LEU A 188 -20.37 1.53 14.55
CA LEU A 188 -19.84 1.94 15.85
C LEU A 188 -20.17 3.41 16.16
N LEU A 189 -19.98 4.31 15.20
CA LEU A 189 -20.32 5.72 15.35
C LEU A 189 -21.82 5.93 15.61
N SER A 190 -22.68 5.23 14.87
CA SER A 190 -24.14 5.28 15.08
C SER A 190 -24.56 4.65 16.41
N ALA A 191 -23.88 3.59 16.87
CA ALA A 191 -24.10 3.01 18.20
C ALA A 191 -23.71 3.99 19.33
N ILE A 192 -22.59 4.71 19.19
CA ILE A 192 -22.16 5.71 20.18
C ILE A 192 -23.14 6.90 20.23
N LEU A 193 -23.57 7.41 19.06
CA LEU A 193 -24.53 8.51 18.97
C LEU A 193 -25.89 8.13 19.56
N SER A 194 -26.38 6.91 19.30
CA SER A 194 -27.64 6.42 19.87
C SER A 194 -27.56 6.25 21.39
N LEU A 195 -26.46 5.74 21.95
CA LEU A 195 -26.26 5.69 23.40
C LEU A 195 -26.20 7.09 24.04
N GLY A 196 -25.57 8.07 23.37
CA GLY A 196 -25.52 9.46 23.83
C GLY A 196 -26.89 10.14 23.86
N ALA A 197 -27.74 9.86 22.87
CA ALA A 197 -29.10 10.40 22.80
C ALA A 197 -30.03 9.81 23.88
N MET A 198 -29.93 8.50 24.15
CA MET A 198 -30.75 7.84 25.19
C MET A 198 -30.43 8.35 26.61
N ARG A 199 -29.20 8.80 26.86
CA ARG A 199 -28.80 9.38 28.16
C ARG A 199 -29.39 10.76 28.43
N ARG A 200 -29.89 11.46 27.40
CA ARG A 200 -30.50 12.79 27.51
C ARG A 200 -32.01 12.77 27.78
N GLN A 201 -32.64 11.59 27.71
CA GLN A 201 -34.07 11.40 27.96
C GLN A 201 -34.38 10.81 29.37
N ARG A 202 -33.42 10.87 30.29
CA ARG A 202 -33.61 10.61 31.73
C ARG A 202 -33.35 11.88 32.50
#